data_AF-A0A8S2XM83-F1
#
_entry.id   AF-A0A8S2XM83-F1
#
_cell.length_a   1.000
_cell.length_b   1.000
_cell.length_c   1.000
_cell.angle_alpha   90.00
_cell.angle_beta   90.00
_cell.angle_gamma   90.00
#
_symmetry.space_group_name_H-M   'P 1'
#
loop_
_entity.id
_entity.type
_entity.pdbx_description
1 polymer ?
#
loop_
_entity_poly.entity_id
_entity_poly.type
_entity_poly.pdbx_seq_one_letter_code
_entity_poly.pdbx_strand_id
1 'polypeptide(L)'
;MNQLRGPHGLFVDDDQTLYIADWGNHRIVEWKAGATCGRVVAGGNGLGSTADQLNHPPDVIVDKVRDCLFIADGGNNRVLRWSLRGATSGETIINEGGATFLTMDEQGFLFVTNWLGHEVKRWLPGETQGTVVAGGNGIGSRLNQLNCTRKVFVDRDRSVYVSDGYNNRVMKWVEGAKEGIVVAGGRGSGNSLSQLNFPEGVIVDQFGTVYVADRHNHRIMRWPKGATEGEILVGGIGAGSASNQLNQPIAYLQEILKDHPKYLQDLKEIDIGSRLDLCPNHFHLLHLLNMI
;
A
#
# COMPACT_ATOMS: atom_id res chain seq x y z
N MET A 1 -5.50 -16.37 17.46
CA MET A 1 -4.48 -15.30 17.34
C MET A 1 -3.90 -15.19 15.93
N ASN A 2 -3.54 -16.30 15.26
CA ASN A 2 -2.89 -16.31 13.94
C ASN A 2 -3.83 -16.31 12.72
N GLN A 3 -5.15 -16.12 12.91
CA GLN A 3 -6.10 -16.04 11.80
C GLN A 3 -6.25 -14.59 11.38
N LEU A 4 -5.83 -14.28 10.15
CA LEU A 4 -6.03 -12.97 9.53
C LEU A 4 -7.37 -12.97 8.78
N ARG A 5 -8.09 -11.85 8.83
CA ARG A 5 -9.39 -11.67 8.17
C ARG A 5 -9.31 -10.51 7.17
N GLY A 6 -9.17 -10.86 5.89
CA GLY A 6 -9.02 -9.90 4.80
C GLY A 6 -7.88 -8.90 5.03
N PRO A 7 -6.66 -9.34 5.37
CA PRO A 7 -5.53 -8.43 5.56
C PRO A 7 -5.35 -7.54 4.32
N HIS A 8 -5.07 -6.26 4.54
CA HIS A 8 -5.05 -5.26 3.47
C HIS A 8 -3.74 -4.48 3.44
N GLY A 9 -3.31 -3.99 4.61
CA GLY A 9 -2.08 -3.29 4.91
C GLY A 9 -0.93 -4.26 5.17
N LEU A 10 0.28 -4.04 4.66
CA LEU A 10 1.49 -4.59 5.28
C LEU A 10 2.70 -3.67 5.12
N PHE A 11 3.67 -3.85 6.00
CA PHE A 11 4.95 -3.16 5.96
C PHE A 11 6.03 -4.11 6.48
N VAL A 12 7.18 -4.13 5.82
CA VAL A 12 8.35 -4.89 6.27
C VAL A 12 9.44 -3.89 6.60
N ASP A 13 9.94 -3.95 7.84
CA ASP A 13 11.08 -3.14 8.24
C ASP A 13 12.42 -3.82 7.89
N ASP A 14 13.52 -3.08 8.05
CA ASP A 14 14.86 -3.57 7.70
C ASP A 14 15.35 -4.71 8.62
N ASP A 15 14.65 -4.98 9.73
CA ASP A 15 14.90 -6.12 10.62
C ASP A 15 14.09 -7.36 10.18
N GLN A 16 13.51 -7.34 8.98
CA GLN A 16 12.58 -8.35 8.46
C GLN A 16 11.37 -8.59 9.37
N THR A 17 10.91 -7.56 10.08
CA THR A 17 9.67 -7.61 10.86
C THR A 17 8.51 -7.17 9.99
N LEU A 18 7.54 -8.07 9.83
CA LEU A 18 6.31 -7.86 9.07
C LEU A 18 5.23 -7.28 9.98
N TYR A 19 4.68 -6.14 9.60
CA TYR A 19 3.49 -5.54 10.20
C TYR A 19 2.33 -5.70 9.23
N ILE A 20 1.18 -6.17 9.70
CA ILE A 20 0.00 -6.45 8.88
C ILE A 20 -1.21 -5.71 9.44
N ALA A 21 -1.89 -4.94 8.61
CA ALA A 21 -3.22 -4.43 8.92
C ALA A 21 -4.25 -5.53 8.66
N ASP A 22 -4.63 -6.21 9.74
CA ASP A 22 -5.64 -7.26 9.78
C ASP A 22 -7.03 -6.60 9.77
N TRP A 23 -7.37 -6.06 8.60
CA TRP A 23 -8.50 -5.15 8.35
C TRP A 23 -9.80 -5.64 8.97
N GLY A 24 -10.17 -6.89 8.72
CA GLY A 24 -11.44 -7.47 9.18
C GLY A 24 -11.48 -7.85 10.66
N ASN A 25 -10.33 -7.84 11.35
CA ASN A 25 -10.21 -8.02 12.79
C ASN A 25 -9.85 -6.72 13.53
N HIS A 26 -9.75 -5.59 12.81
CA HIS A 26 -9.54 -4.24 13.37
C HIS A 26 -8.29 -4.12 14.27
N ARG A 27 -7.17 -4.63 13.77
CA ARG A 27 -5.91 -4.67 14.53
C ARG A 27 -4.70 -4.64 13.60
N ILE A 28 -3.56 -4.27 14.15
CA ILE A 28 -2.25 -4.45 13.52
C ILE A 28 -1.53 -5.61 14.19
N VAL A 29 -1.01 -6.54 13.38
CA VAL A 29 -0.26 -7.70 13.82
C VAL A 29 1.20 -7.56 13.39
N GLU A 30 2.12 -7.71 14.32
CA GLU A 30 3.57 -7.82 14.08
C GLU A 30 3.97 -9.30 14.02
N TRP A 31 4.83 -9.64 13.06
CA TRP A 31 5.43 -10.95 12.88
C TRP A 31 6.92 -10.80 12.65
N LYS A 32 7.74 -11.30 13.58
CA LYS A 32 9.19 -11.25 13.45
C LYS A 32 9.71 -12.43 12.65
N ALA A 33 10.84 -12.26 11.97
CA ALA A 33 11.55 -13.36 11.32
C ALA A 33 11.72 -14.55 12.28
N GLY A 34 11.37 -15.75 11.81
CA GLY A 34 11.43 -16.99 12.60
C GLY A 34 10.32 -17.18 13.66
N ALA A 35 9.41 -16.21 13.85
CA ALA A 35 8.31 -16.37 14.79
C ALA A 35 7.25 -17.37 14.27
N THR A 36 6.65 -18.14 15.18
CA THR A 36 5.56 -19.10 14.87
C THR A 36 4.16 -18.51 15.05
N CYS A 37 4.06 -17.31 15.61
CA CYS A 37 2.81 -16.57 15.78
C CYS A 37 3.05 -15.07 15.71
N GLY A 38 2.00 -14.35 15.29
CA GLY A 38 1.99 -12.89 15.32
C GLY A 38 1.57 -12.33 16.67
N ARG A 39 2.01 -11.11 16.95
CA ARG A 39 1.68 -10.33 18.15
C ARG A 39 0.82 -9.13 17.76
N VAL A 40 -0.30 -8.89 18.43
CA VAL A 40 -1.07 -7.65 18.24
C VAL A 40 -0.27 -6.49 18.83
N VAL A 41 -0.01 -5.46 18.02
CA VAL A 41 0.78 -4.28 18.42
C VAL A 41 -0.03 -2.99 18.42
N ALA A 42 -1.21 -2.99 17.81
CA ALA A 42 -2.18 -1.91 17.88
C ALA A 42 -3.61 -2.43 17.64
N GLY A 43 -4.60 -1.78 18.25
CA GLY A 43 -6.00 -2.20 18.16
C GLY A 43 -6.27 -3.56 18.82
N GLY A 44 -7.26 -4.30 18.29
CA GLY A 44 -7.65 -5.61 18.83
C GLY A 44 -8.61 -5.55 20.04
N ASN A 45 -9.02 -4.35 20.46
CA ASN A 45 -9.98 -4.11 21.55
C ASN A 45 -11.44 -3.98 21.04
N GLY A 46 -11.75 -4.70 19.95
CA GLY A 46 -13.01 -4.59 19.23
C GLY A 46 -13.04 -3.43 18.22
N LEU A 47 -14.07 -3.45 17.37
CA LEU A 47 -14.37 -2.35 16.45
C LEU A 47 -14.82 -1.12 17.24
N GLY A 48 -14.23 0.03 16.94
CA GLY A 48 -14.68 1.31 17.48
C GLY A 48 -13.72 2.44 17.18
N SER A 49 -13.90 3.58 17.84
CA SER A 49 -13.20 4.84 17.55
C SER A 49 -12.47 5.44 18.75
N THR A 50 -12.42 4.75 19.89
CA THR A 50 -11.58 5.16 21.02
C THR A 50 -10.09 5.05 20.63
N ALA A 51 -9.22 5.64 21.45
CA ALA A 51 -7.78 5.70 21.16
C ALA A 51 -7.11 4.31 21.07
N ASP A 52 -7.69 3.30 21.73
CA ASP A 52 -7.23 1.92 21.77
C ASP A 52 -7.95 0.98 20.77
N GLN A 53 -8.90 1.52 19.99
CA GLN A 53 -9.68 0.78 19.01
C GLN A 53 -9.36 1.24 17.57
N LEU A 54 -9.51 0.31 16.63
CA LEU A 54 -9.43 0.57 15.20
C LEU A 54 -10.77 0.18 14.56
N ASN A 55 -11.00 0.69 13.36
CA ASN A 55 -12.12 0.37 12.51
C ASN A 55 -11.61 0.15 11.09
N HIS A 56 -11.45 -1.13 10.73
CA HIS A 56 -11.05 -1.54 9.39
C HIS A 56 -9.79 -0.84 8.86
N PRO A 57 -8.62 -0.99 9.53
CA PRO A 57 -7.40 -0.29 9.13
C PRO A 57 -6.91 -0.81 7.77
N PRO A 58 -6.89 0.02 6.71
CA PRO A 58 -6.41 -0.41 5.39
C PRO A 58 -4.89 -0.47 5.27
N ASP A 59 -4.15 0.26 6.11
CA ASP A 59 -2.70 0.41 5.94
C ASP A 59 -1.96 0.74 7.24
N VAL A 60 -0.68 0.35 7.28
CA VAL A 60 0.25 0.65 8.38
C VAL A 60 1.65 0.86 7.82
N ILE A 61 2.38 1.82 8.36
CA ILE A 61 3.82 2.02 8.12
C ILE A 61 4.55 2.22 9.45
N VAL A 62 5.86 1.96 9.47
CA VAL A 62 6.70 2.08 10.67
C VAL A 62 7.66 3.26 10.53
N ASP A 63 7.75 4.07 11.57
CA ASP A 63 8.85 5.00 11.80
C ASP A 63 9.79 4.40 12.84
N LYS A 64 10.88 3.79 12.35
CA LYS A 64 11.89 3.14 13.19
C LYS A 64 12.70 4.15 14.00
N VAL A 65 12.87 5.38 13.52
CA VAL A 65 13.61 6.42 14.26
C VAL A 65 12.87 6.79 15.54
N ARG A 66 11.54 6.80 15.49
CA ARG A 66 10.67 7.17 16.63
C ARG A 66 10.03 5.97 17.34
N ASP A 67 10.33 4.74 16.90
CA ASP A 67 9.70 3.50 17.36
C ASP A 67 8.16 3.60 17.41
N CYS A 68 7.53 4.02 16.32
CA CYS A 68 6.07 4.09 16.25
C CYS A 68 5.50 3.62 14.92
N LEU A 69 4.25 3.20 14.97
CA LEU A 69 3.41 2.93 13.82
C LEU A 69 2.66 4.19 13.42
N PHE A 70 2.52 4.44 12.13
CA PHE A 70 1.43 5.26 11.59
C PHE A 70 0.40 4.32 10.97
N ILE A 71 -0.85 4.44 11.43
CA ILE A 71 -1.95 3.54 11.07
C ILE A 71 -3.04 4.37 10.41
N ALA A 72 -3.39 4.02 9.18
CA ALA A 72 -4.62 4.51 8.58
C ALA A 72 -5.77 3.76 9.25
N ASP A 73 -6.62 4.48 9.96
CA ASP A 73 -7.80 3.93 10.62
C ASP A 73 -9.02 4.28 9.77
N GLY A 74 -9.10 3.62 8.60
CA GLY A 74 -9.90 4.06 7.47
C GLY A 74 -11.40 4.15 7.77
N GLY A 75 -11.95 3.21 8.54
CA GLY A 75 -13.35 3.26 8.97
C GLY A 75 -13.66 4.42 9.92
N ASN A 76 -12.66 4.95 10.61
CA ASN A 76 -12.77 6.15 11.47
C ASN A 76 -12.23 7.42 10.81
N ASN A 77 -11.78 7.35 9.54
CA ASN A 77 -11.30 8.49 8.76
C ASN A 77 -10.15 9.29 9.41
N ARG A 78 -9.27 8.60 10.14
CA ARG A 78 -8.14 9.22 10.86
C ARG A 78 -6.83 8.49 10.62
N VAL A 79 -5.72 9.16 10.95
CA VAL A 79 -4.41 8.51 11.10
C VAL A 79 -4.00 8.55 12.57
N LEU A 80 -3.61 7.38 13.08
CA LEU A 80 -3.09 7.22 14.43
C LEU A 80 -1.57 7.08 14.38
N ARG A 81 -0.89 7.70 15.34
CA ARG A 81 0.47 7.35 15.74
C ARG A 81 0.40 6.43 16.96
N TRP A 82 1.00 5.25 16.88
CA TRP A 82 1.01 4.27 17.96
C TRP A 82 2.43 3.92 18.36
N SER A 83 2.81 4.18 19.62
CA SER A 83 4.16 3.88 20.08
C SER A 83 4.39 2.38 20.24
N LEU A 84 5.47 1.87 19.67
CA LEU A 84 5.90 0.48 19.84
C LEU A 84 6.57 0.23 21.21
N ARG A 85 6.74 1.28 22.02
CA ARG A 85 7.31 1.22 23.37
C ARG A 85 6.26 0.88 24.43
N GLY A 86 5.40 -0.09 24.12
CA GLY A 86 4.40 -0.63 25.04
C GLY A 86 3.12 0.20 25.22
N ALA A 87 2.79 1.08 24.27
CA ALA A 87 1.55 1.85 24.34
C ALA A 87 0.31 0.95 24.17
N THR A 88 -0.72 1.22 24.95
CA THR A 88 -2.02 0.53 24.90
C THR A 88 -3.06 1.27 24.06
N SER A 89 -2.74 2.49 23.61
CA SER A 89 -3.58 3.32 22.75
C SER A 89 -2.73 4.17 21.81
N GLY A 90 -3.36 4.61 20.72
CA GLY A 90 -2.78 5.51 19.73
C GLY A 90 -3.20 6.97 19.93
N GLU A 91 -2.40 7.87 19.39
CA GLU A 91 -2.67 9.30 19.32
C GLU A 91 -3.20 9.64 17.92
N THR A 92 -4.34 10.32 17.83
CA THR A 92 -4.84 10.80 16.55
C THR A 92 -4.02 12.00 16.09
N ILE A 93 -3.30 11.85 14.98
CA ILE A 93 -2.43 12.89 14.43
C ILE A 93 -3.03 13.57 13.19
N ILE A 94 -3.96 12.91 12.49
CA ILE A 94 -4.69 13.45 11.34
C ILE A 94 -6.16 13.08 11.49
N ASN A 95 -7.03 14.07 11.38
CA ASN A 95 -8.49 13.92 11.47
C ASN A 95 -9.21 14.73 10.38
N GLU A 96 -8.72 14.65 9.14
CA GLU A 96 -9.21 15.44 8.00
C GLU A 96 -10.01 14.64 6.96
N GLY A 97 -10.38 13.38 7.25
CA GLY A 97 -11.19 12.56 6.35
C GLY A 97 -10.38 11.62 5.44
N GLY A 98 -10.91 10.42 5.21
CA GLY A 98 -10.54 9.53 4.08
C GLY A 98 -9.15 8.91 4.08
N ALA A 99 -8.46 8.87 5.22
CA ALA A 99 -7.15 8.22 5.35
C ALA A 99 -7.19 6.74 4.92
N THR A 100 -6.67 6.44 3.73
CA THR A 100 -6.77 5.10 3.13
C THR A 100 -5.43 4.41 2.98
N PHE A 101 -4.40 5.08 2.46
CA PHE A 101 -3.05 4.50 2.36
C PHE A 101 -2.00 5.52 2.78
N LEU A 102 -0.88 5.01 3.30
CA LEU A 102 0.19 5.81 3.88
C LEU A 102 1.52 5.51 3.18
N THR A 103 2.35 6.54 3.02
CA THR A 103 3.79 6.38 2.81
C THR A 103 4.52 7.52 3.51
N MET A 104 5.81 7.34 3.78
CA MET A 104 6.64 8.34 4.43
C MET A 104 7.99 8.41 3.74
N ASP A 105 8.50 9.62 3.53
CA ASP A 105 9.84 9.82 2.99
C ASP A 105 10.92 9.74 4.09
N GLU A 106 12.19 9.76 3.68
CA GLU A 106 13.34 9.69 4.58
C GLU A 106 13.45 10.90 5.55
N GLN A 107 12.74 12.01 5.26
CA GLN A 107 12.68 13.19 6.13
C GLN A 107 11.52 13.11 7.14
N GLY A 108 10.68 12.07 7.06
CA GLY A 108 9.53 11.86 7.91
C GLY A 108 8.28 12.61 7.44
N PHE A 109 8.20 13.02 6.17
CA PHE A 109 7.00 13.64 5.64
C PHE A 109 5.99 12.53 5.35
N LEU A 110 4.83 12.63 5.98
CA LEU A 110 3.76 11.64 5.85
C LEU A 110 2.87 12.02 4.67
N PHE A 111 2.69 11.08 3.76
CA PHE A 111 1.79 11.21 2.62
C PHE A 111 0.62 10.27 2.81
N VAL A 112 -0.60 10.80 2.68
CA VAL A 112 -1.84 10.06 2.89
C VAL A 112 -2.71 10.20 1.65
N THR A 113 -3.20 9.09 1.14
CA THR A 113 -4.28 9.14 0.15
C THR A 113 -5.62 9.34 0.86
N ASN A 114 -6.35 10.34 0.39
CA ASN A 114 -7.70 10.64 0.83
C ASN A 114 -8.68 10.11 -0.21
N TRP A 115 -9.33 8.97 0.05
CA TRP A 115 -10.29 8.40 -0.90
C TRP A 115 -11.49 9.35 -1.09
N LEU A 116 -12.00 9.98 -0.04
CA LEU A 116 -13.12 10.92 -0.15
C LEU A 116 -12.76 12.19 -0.93
N GLY A 117 -11.54 12.71 -0.74
CA GLY A 117 -11.03 13.89 -1.43
C GLY A 117 -10.48 13.63 -2.83
N HIS A 118 -10.26 12.36 -3.18
CA HIS A 118 -9.58 11.96 -4.42
C HIS A 118 -8.25 12.70 -4.61
N GLU A 119 -7.43 12.68 -3.58
CA GLU A 119 -6.20 13.45 -3.52
C GLU A 119 -5.14 12.75 -2.69
N VAL A 120 -3.89 13.19 -2.86
CA VAL A 120 -2.80 12.89 -1.95
C VAL A 120 -2.45 14.16 -1.20
N LYS A 121 -2.44 14.07 0.12
CA LYS A 121 -1.97 15.15 0.99
C LYS A 121 -0.66 14.75 1.67
N ARG A 122 0.16 15.75 1.98
CA ARG A 122 1.43 15.63 2.69
C ARG A 122 1.37 16.42 4.00
N TRP A 123 1.93 15.85 5.06
CA TRP A 123 2.18 16.49 6.35
C TRP A 123 3.68 16.42 6.67
N LEU A 124 4.26 17.55 7.03
CA LEU A 124 5.55 17.58 7.70
C LEU A 124 5.40 17.19 9.18
N PRO A 125 6.47 16.74 9.84
CA PRO A 125 6.44 16.45 11.27
C PRO A 125 5.87 17.62 12.09
N GLY A 126 4.74 17.39 12.77
CA GLY A 126 4.07 18.37 13.64
C GLY A 126 3.02 19.24 12.95
N GLU A 127 2.83 19.13 11.63
CA GLU A 127 1.72 19.82 10.95
C GLU A 127 0.38 19.20 11.34
N THR A 128 -0.62 20.05 11.54
CA THR A 128 -2.00 19.62 11.83
C THR A 128 -2.91 19.67 10.61
N GLN A 129 -2.46 20.31 9.51
CA GLN A 129 -3.19 20.42 8.25
C GLN A 129 -2.33 19.94 7.08
N GLY A 130 -2.94 19.15 6.18
CA GLY A 130 -2.22 18.57 5.06
C GLY A 130 -2.19 19.49 3.85
N THR A 131 -1.04 19.51 3.15
CA THR A 131 -0.90 20.17 1.84
C THR A 131 -1.25 19.20 0.73
N VAL A 132 -2.15 19.58 -0.18
CA VAL A 132 -2.44 18.78 -1.39
C VAL A 132 -1.23 18.76 -2.32
N VAL A 133 -0.77 17.56 -2.67
CA VAL A 133 0.40 17.34 -3.55
C VAL A 133 0.06 16.57 -4.83
N ALA A 134 -1.12 15.96 -4.91
CA ALA A 134 -1.66 15.38 -6.15
C ALA A 134 -3.20 15.36 -6.10
N GLY A 135 -3.85 15.65 -7.23
CA GLY A 135 -5.32 15.75 -7.30
C GLY A 135 -5.87 17.03 -6.68
N GLY A 136 -6.95 16.92 -5.90
CA GLY A 136 -7.58 18.04 -5.17
C GLY A 136 -8.42 19.01 -6.01
N ASN A 137 -8.63 18.71 -7.30
CA ASN A 137 -9.46 19.52 -8.21
C ASN A 137 -10.82 18.85 -8.52
N GLY A 138 -11.35 18.12 -7.54
CA GLY A 138 -12.56 17.31 -7.67
C GLY A 138 -12.34 15.98 -8.38
N ILE A 139 -13.36 15.13 -8.32
CA ILE A 139 -13.40 13.83 -8.98
C ILE A 139 -13.41 13.99 -10.51
N GLY A 140 -12.53 13.28 -11.20
CA GLY A 140 -12.50 13.29 -12.67
C GLY A 140 -11.25 12.64 -13.26
N SER A 141 -11.10 12.77 -14.58
CA SER A 141 -10.04 12.11 -15.36
C SER A 141 -9.05 13.09 -16.02
N ARG A 142 -9.18 14.40 -15.76
CA ARG A 142 -8.19 15.40 -16.20
C ARG A 142 -6.84 15.14 -15.51
N LEU A 143 -5.77 15.73 -16.03
CA LEU A 143 -4.42 15.52 -15.50
C LEU A 143 -4.20 16.13 -14.11
N ASN A 144 -5.07 17.03 -13.66
CA ASN A 144 -5.07 17.59 -12.31
C ASN A 144 -6.15 16.98 -11.39
N GLN A 145 -6.83 15.92 -11.84
CA GLN A 145 -7.91 15.24 -11.12
C GLN A 145 -7.56 13.76 -10.91
N LEU A 146 -8.16 13.17 -9.88
CA LEU A 146 -8.08 11.74 -9.58
C LEU A 146 -9.50 11.21 -9.33
N ASN A 147 -9.64 9.89 -9.39
CA ASN A 147 -10.90 9.19 -9.14
C ASN A 147 -10.64 7.84 -8.47
N CYS A 148 -10.93 7.77 -7.16
CA CYS A 148 -10.61 6.65 -6.28
C CYS A 148 -9.10 6.35 -6.23
N THR A 149 -8.38 7.26 -5.57
CA THR A 149 -6.96 7.08 -5.25
C THR A 149 -6.74 5.84 -4.39
N ARG A 150 -5.83 4.97 -4.81
CA ARG A 150 -5.42 3.77 -4.07
C ARG A 150 -4.07 4.00 -3.38
N LYS A 151 -3.10 3.11 -3.57
CA LYS A 151 -1.76 3.28 -2.98
C LYS A 151 -1.06 4.52 -3.54
N VAL A 152 -0.21 5.08 -2.70
CA VAL A 152 0.73 6.15 -3.03
C VAL A 152 2.15 5.64 -2.85
N PHE A 153 3.04 6.03 -3.75
CA PHE A 153 4.47 5.85 -3.64
C PHE A 153 5.15 7.21 -3.82
N VAL A 154 6.23 7.46 -3.09
CA VAL A 154 7.02 8.69 -3.20
C VAL A 154 8.46 8.30 -3.49
N ASP A 155 9.03 8.82 -4.58
CA ASP A 155 10.43 8.58 -4.93
C ASP A 155 11.38 9.52 -4.16
N ARG A 156 12.69 9.32 -4.32
CA ARG A 156 13.73 10.14 -3.67
C ARG A 156 13.73 11.60 -4.11
N ASP A 157 13.16 11.90 -5.28
CA ASP A 157 12.99 13.27 -5.79
C ASP A 157 11.66 13.88 -5.31
N ARG A 158 10.99 13.24 -4.35
CA ARG A 158 9.66 13.60 -3.80
C ARG A 158 8.57 13.70 -4.86
N SER A 159 8.72 12.95 -5.96
CA SER A 159 7.63 12.78 -6.90
C SER A 159 6.61 11.80 -6.33
N VAL A 160 5.34 12.17 -6.43
CA VAL A 160 4.21 11.39 -5.94
C VAL A 160 3.64 10.55 -7.07
N TYR A 161 3.61 9.24 -6.88
CA TYR A 161 2.98 8.27 -7.76
C TYR A 161 1.72 7.76 -7.10
N VAL A 162 0.60 7.78 -7.82
CA VAL A 162 -0.69 7.35 -7.30
C VAL A 162 -1.41 6.47 -8.31
N SER A 163 -1.94 5.35 -7.81
CA SER A 163 -2.88 4.52 -8.54
C SER A 163 -4.24 5.22 -8.58
N ASP A 164 -4.64 5.65 -9.77
CA ASP A 164 -5.91 6.33 -10.04
C ASP A 164 -6.94 5.31 -10.52
N GLY A 165 -7.53 4.60 -9.54
CA GLY A 165 -8.18 3.30 -9.72
C GLY A 165 -9.31 3.31 -10.75
N TYR A 166 -10.29 4.21 -10.62
CA TYR A 166 -11.41 4.24 -11.57
C TYR A 166 -11.04 4.81 -12.94
N ASN A 167 -9.95 5.57 -13.03
CA ASN A 167 -9.43 6.06 -14.30
C ASN A 167 -8.47 5.06 -14.97
N ASN A 168 -8.19 3.91 -14.35
CA ASN A 168 -7.38 2.83 -14.91
C ASN A 168 -5.99 3.30 -15.36
N ARG A 169 -5.34 4.10 -14.52
CA ARG A 169 -4.03 4.69 -14.80
C ARG A 169 -3.20 4.84 -13.53
N VAL A 170 -1.89 4.99 -13.71
CA VAL A 170 -0.99 5.48 -12.68
C VAL A 170 -0.50 6.85 -13.10
N MET A 171 -0.56 7.78 -12.16
CA MET A 171 -0.20 9.18 -12.37
C MET A 171 1.01 9.55 -11.52
N LYS A 172 1.92 10.34 -12.08
CA LYS A 172 3.09 10.93 -11.41
C LYS A 172 2.92 12.45 -11.30
N TRP A 173 3.10 13.00 -10.10
CA TRP A 173 3.28 14.44 -9.87
C TRP A 173 4.71 14.70 -9.42
N VAL A 174 5.40 15.60 -10.11
CA VAL A 174 6.66 16.17 -9.60
C VAL A 174 6.32 17.22 -8.55
N GLU A 175 7.19 17.42 -7.56
CA GLU A 175 6.98 18.40 -6.50
C GLU A 175 6.62 19.79 -7.07
N GLY A 176 5.49 20.35 -6.60
CA GLY A 176 4.99 21.66 -7.04
C GLY A 176 4.20 21.66 -8.36
N ALA A 177 4.09 20.53 -9.07
CA ALA A 177 3.35 20.44 -10.32
C ALA A 177 1.84 20.69 -10.10
N LYS A 178 1.20 21.37 -11.06
CA LYS A 178 -0.26 21.63 -11.04
C LYS A 178 -1.09 20.50 -11.65
N GLU A 179 -0.45 19.66 -12.45
CA GLU A 179 -1.03 18.49 -13.09
C GLU A 179 -0.02 17.36 -13.10
N GLY A 180 -0.52 16.13 -13.20
CA GLY A 180 0.28 14.93 -13.24
C GLY A 180 0.51 14.43 -14.66
N ILE A 181 1.38 13.43 -14.76
CA ILE A 181 1.73 12.77 -16.01
C ILE A 181 1.29 11.31 -15.89
N VAL A 182 0.63 10.78 -16.93
CA VAL A 182 0.31 9.35 -16.99
C VAL A 182 1.60 8.58 -17.22
N VAL A 183 1.92 7.65 -16.30
CA VAL A 183 3.15 6.84 -16.37
C VAL A 183 2.88 5.34 -16.57
N ALA A 184 1.63 4.90 -16.40
CA ALA A 184 1.17 3.57 -16.79
C ALA A 184 -0.35 3.58 -17.07
N GLY A 185 -0.81 2.74 -17.99
CA GLY A 185 -2.22 2.65 -18.38
C GLY A 185 -2.76 3.91 -19.06
N GLY A 186 -4.00 4.31 -18.74
CA GLY A 186 -4.62 5.53 -19.26
C GLY A 186 -5.28 5.39 -20.64
N ARG A 187 -5.35 4.18 -21.19
CA ARG A 187 -6.06 3.87 -22.46
C ARG A 187 -7.43 3.18 -22.23
N GLY A 188 -8.10 3.60 -21.17
CA GLY A 188 -9.34 2.97 -20.70
C GLY A 188 -9.10 1.65 -19.94
N SER A 189 -10.19 1.10 -19.40
CA SER A 189 -10.15 -0.21 -18.74
C SER A 189 -9.98 -1.33 -19.77
N GLY A 190 -9.09 -2.29 -19.49
CA GLY A 190 -8.86 -3.45 -20.35
C GLY A 190 -7.64 -4.25 -19.91
N ASN A 191 -7.30 -5.30 -20.65
CA ASN A 191 -6.21 -6.24 -20.32
C ASN A 191 -5.07 -6.24 -21.36
N SER A 192 -5.08 -5.35 -22.34
CA SER A 192 -3.93 -5.17 -23.24
C SER A 192 -2.70 -4.65 -22.47
N LEU A 193 -1.52 -4.68 -23.10
CA LEU A 193 -0.27 -4.23 -22.47
C LEU A 193 -0.24 -2.72 -22.20
N SER A 194 -1.12 -1.93 -22.83
CA SER A 194 -1.23 -0.49 -22.63
C SER A 194 -2.39 -0.09 -21.71
N GLN A 195 -3.13 -1.06 -21.18
CA GLN A 195 -4.31 -0.87 -20.35
C GLN A 195 -4.12 -1.46 -18.95
N LEU A 196 -4.88 -0.91 -18.01
CA LEU A 196 -5.04 -1.41 -16.65
C LEU A 196 -6.53 -1.60 -16.38
N ASN A 197 -6.87 -2.32 -15.33
CA ASN A 197 -8.22 -2.48 -14.83
C ASN A 197 -8.21 -2.37 -13.30
N PHE A 198 -8.62 -1.20 -12.82
CA PHE A 198 -8.66 -0.85 -11.40
C PHE A 198 -7.33 -1.10 -10.67
N PRO A 199 -6.23 -0.44 -11.09
CA PRO A 199 -4.93 -0.63 -10.46
C PRO A 199 -4.97 -0.21 -8.99
N GLU A 200 -4.31 -1.00 -8.14
CA GLU A 200 -4.34 -0.80 -6.69
C GLU A 200 -2.98 -0.37 -6.14
N GLY A 201 -1.98 -1.24 -6.18
CA GLY A 201 -0.63 -0.92 -5.71
C GLY A 201 0.28 -0.36 -6.80
N VAL A 202 1.17 0.55 -6.40
CA VAL A 202 2.21 1.16 -7.23
C VAL A 202 3.51 1.28 -6.45
N ILE A 203 4.63 0.99 -7.12
CA ILE A 203 6.00 1.32 -6.66
C ILE A 203 6.83 1.77 -7.85
N VAL A 204 7.99 2.35 -7.58
CA VAL A 204 8.93 2.75 -8.63
C VAL A 204 10.36 2.41 -8.20
N ASP A 205 11.12 1.81 -9.11
CA ASP A 205 12.53 1.50 -8.87
C ASP A 205 13.45 2.72 -9.07
N GLN A 206 14.73 2.55 -8.73
CA GLN A 206 15.75 3.58 -8.92
C GLN A 206 16.00 3.97 -10.39
N PHE A 207 15.57 3.16 -11.36
CA PHE A 207 15.66 3.45 -12.78
C PHE A 207 14.41 4.16 -13.32
N GLY A 208 13.38 4.33 -12.49
CA GLY A 208 12.10 4.93 -12.86
C GLY A 208 11.11 3.93 -13.49
N THR A 209 11.36 2.63 -13.39
CA THR A 209 10.41 1.59 -13.80
C THR A 209 9.24 1.57 -12.81
N VAL A 210 8.03 1.72 -13.33
CA VAL A 210 6.79 1.70 -12.53
C VAL A 210 6.25 0.28 -12.48
N TYR A 211 6.01 -0.26 -11.30
CA TYR A 211 5.37 -1.56 -11.14
C TYR A 211 3.98 -1.35 -10.56
N VAL A 212 2.99 -2.06 -11.12
CA VAL A 212 1.58 -1.84 -10.85
C VAL A 212 0.90 -3.17 -10.57
N ALA A 213 0.16 -3.27 -9.47
CA ALA A 213 -0.83 -4.34 -9.35
C ALA A 213 -2.10 -3.96 -10.10
N ASP A 214 -2.29 -4.66 -11.21
CA ASP A 214 -3.45 -4.53 -12.06
C ASP A 214 -4.55 -5.47 -11.54
N ARG A 215 -5.17 -5.01 -10.45
CA ARG A 215 -5.98 -5.81 -9.52
C ARG A 215 -7.05 -6.65 -10.23
N HIS A 216 -7.91 -6.04 -11.04
CA HIS A 216 -9.01 -6.77 -11.68
C HIS A 216 -8.57 -7.61 -12.88
N ASN A 217 -7.34 -7.41 -13.36
CA ASN A 217 -6.72 -8.28 -14.34
C ASN A 217 -5.84 -9.38 -13.71
N HIS A 218 -5.80 -9.48 -12.38
CA HIS A 218 -5.13 -10.57 -11.68
C HIS A 218 -3.64 -10.70 -12.07
N ARG A 219 -2.95 -9.56 -12.21
CA ARG A 219 -1.56 -9.52 -12.69
C ARG A 219 -0.75 -8.40 -12.07
N ILE A 220 0.56 -8.56 -12.07
CA ILE A 220 1.52 -7.48 -11.87
C ILE A 220 2.14 -7.11 -13.20
N MET A 221 2.19 -5.82 -13.46
CA MET A 221 2.76 -5.24 -14.66
C MET A 221 3.96 -4.35 -14.29
N ARG A 222 4.91 -4.21 -15.21
CA ARG A 222 5.95 -3.17 -15.12
C ARG A 222 5.98 -2.29 -16.36
N TRP A 223 6.27 -1.01 -16.19
CA TRP A 223 6.51 -0.03 -17.25
C TRP A 223 7.91 0.55 -17.08
N PRO A 224 8.86 0.19 -17.95
CA PRO A 224 10.13 0.92 -18.03
C PRO A 224 9.89 2.42 -18.24
N LYS A 225 10.78 3.26 -17.73
CA LYS A 225 10.64 4.72 -17.82
C LYS A 225 10.44 5.17 -19.27
N GLY A 226 9.30 5.81 -19.55
CA GLY A 226 8.95 6.32 -20.88
C GLY A 226 8.29 5.31 -21.82
N ALA A 227 8.05 4.07 -21.38
CA ALA A 227 7.37 3.06 -22.18
C ALA A 227 5.87 3.43 -22.37
N THR A 228 5.35 3.16 -23.57
CA THR A 228 3.92 3.36 -23.91
C THR A 228 3.06 2.16 -23.58
N GLU A 229 3.68 0.99 -23.37
CA GLU A 229 3.07 -0.28 -23.01
C GLU A 229 3.90 -0.92 -21.89
N GLY A 230 3.26 -1.75 -21.08
CA GLY A 230 3.87 -2.46 -19.98
C GLY A 230 4.18 -3.90 -20.35
N GLU A 231 4.86 -4.57 -19.44
CA GLU A 231 5.20 -5.98 -19.53
C GLU A 231 4.52 -6.72 -18.38
N ILE A 232 3.92 -7.88 -18.67
CA ILE A 232 3.39 -8.76 -17.63
C ILE A 232 4.57 -9.36 -16.89
N LEU A 233 4.60 -9.13 -15.58
CA LEU A 233 5.61 -9.67 -14.69
C LEU A 233 5.21 -11.05 -14.17
N VAL A 234 3.95 -11.16 -13.72
CA VAL A 234 3.36 -12.37 -13.16
C VAL A 234 1.82 -12.25 -13.21
N GLY A 235 1.13 -13.38 -13.33
CA GLY A 235 -0.34 -13.44 -13.41
C GLY A 235 -0.89 -13.17 -14.81
N GLY A 236 -2.15 -12.74 -14.89
CA GLY A 236 -2.82 -12.39 -16.15
C GLY A 236 -3.43 -13.57 -16.91
N ILE A 237 -3.44 -14.75 -16.29
CA ILE A 237 -3.99 -16.00 -16.83
C ILE A 237 -5.24 -16.47 -16.06
N GLY A 238 -5.96 -15.52 -15.47
CA GLY A 238 -7.12 -15.77 -14.62
C GLY A 238 -6.79 -15.78 -13.12
N ALA A 239 -7.83 -15.65 -12.32
CA ALA A 239 -7.74 -15.67 -10.86
C ALA A 239 -7.44 -17.08 -10.35
N GLY A 240 -6.56 -17.20 -9.36
CA GLY A 240 -6.28 -18.48 -8.71
C GLY A 240 -5.06 -18.42 -7.81
N SER A 241 -4.74 -19.57 -7.22
CA SER A 241 -3.63 -19.78 -6.29
C SER A 241 -2.50 -20.66 -6.85
N ALA A 242 -2.54 -21.00 -8.14
CA ALA A 242 -1.43 -21.66 -8.80
C ALA A 242 -0.21 -20.72 -8.85
N SER A 243 0.99 -21.30 -9.03
CA SER A 243 2.27 -20.55 -8.95
C SER A 243 2.42 -19.39 -9.92
N ASN A 244 1.62 -19.35 -10.99
CA ASN A 244 1.60 -18.30 -12.00
C ASN A 244 0.25 -17.56 -12.06
N GLN A 245 -0.65 -17.80 -11.10
CA GLN A 245 -1.93 -17.12 -10.96
C GLN A 245 -1.88 -16.17 -9.77
N LEU A 246 -2.67 -15.10 -9.85
CA LEU A 246 -2.87 -14.16 -8.74
C LEU A 246 -4.37 -13.95 -8.55
N ASN A 247 -4.80 -13.57 -7.36
CA ASN A 247 -6.18 -13.18 -7.10
C ASN A 247 -6.28 -11.76 -6.56
N GLN A 248 -6.73 -10.81 -7.39
CA GLN A 248 -6.92 -9.41 -7.01
C GLN A 248 -5.73 -8.84 -6.25
N PRO A 249 -4.51 -8.85 -6.83
CA PRO A 249 -3.34 -8.37 -6.14
C PRO A 249 -3.52 -6.90 -5.74
N ILE A 250 -3.27 -6.61 -4.47
CA ILE A 250 -3.35 -5.25 -3.90
C ILE A 250 -1.96 -4.58 -3.80
N ALA A 251 -0.92 -5.34 -4.15
CA ALA A 251 0.51 -5.04 -4.18
C ALA A 251 1.14 -4.49 -2.89
N TYR A 252 2.07 -5.29 -2.37
CA TYR A 252 3.23 -4.84 -1.59
C TYR A 252 4.46 -5.22 -2.37
N LEU A 253 4.91 -4.30 -3.21
CA LEU A 253 6.02 -4.55 -4.12
C LEU A 253 7.35 -4.02 -3.55
N GLN A 254 7.37 -3.52 -2.29
CA GLN A 254 8.58 -2.96 -1.67
C GLN A 254 9.76 -3.94 -1.68
N GLU A 255 9.50 -5.23 -1.46
CA GLU A 255 10.52 -6.29 -1.52
C GLU A 255 11.06 -6.57 -2.93
N ILE A 256 10.26 -6.32 -3.98
CA ILE A 256 10.73 -6.51 -5.38
C ILE A 256 11.92 -5.60 -5.68
N LEU A 257 12.02 -4.45 -5.00
CA LEU A 257 13.00 -3.42 -5.29
C LEU A 257 14.15 -3.32 -4.31
N LYS A 258 13.99 -3.77 -3.06
CA LYS A 258 15.01 -3.55 -2.03
C LYS A 258 16.31 -4.33 -2.30
N ASP A 259 16.27 -5.56 -2.80
CA ASP A 259 17.52 -6.34 -2.93
C ASP A 259 17.76 -7.12 -4.24
N HIS A 260 16.76 -7.40 -5.08
CA HIS A 260 16.90 -8.59 -5.94
C HIS A 260 16.20 -8.57 -7.32
N PRO A 261 16.77 -7.92 -8.36
CA PRO A 261 16.25 -8.01 -9.74
C PRO A 261 16.28 -9.45 -10.33
N LYS A 262 17.01 -10.39 -9.71
CA LYS A 262 17.10 -11.80 -10.15
C LYS A 262 15.98 -12.70 -9.58
N TYR A 263 15.26 -12.26 -8.55
CA TYR A 263 14.25 -13.07 -7.86
C TYR A 263 12.81 -12.71 -8.26
N LEU A 264 12.66 -11.94 -9.35
CA LEU A 264 11.36 -11.69 -9.99
C LEU A 264 10.64 -12.98 -10.44
N GLN A 265 11.31 -14.13 -10.47
CA GLN A 265 10.70 -15.43 -10.76
C GLN A 265 10.08 -16.11 -9.52
N ASP A 266 10.37 -15.61 -8.31
CA ASP A 266 9.90 -16.17 -7.04
C ASP A 266 8.80 -15.31 -6.36
N LEU A 267 8.10 -14.49 -7.15
CA LEU A 267 6.98 -13.63 -6.74
C LEU A 267 5.74 -14.45 -6.31
N LYS A 268 5.86 -15.23 -5.24
CA LYS A 268 4.82 -16.17 -4.78
C LYS A 268 3.78 -15.55 -3.87
N GLU A 269 3.97 -14.32 -3.37
CA GLU A 269 3.02 -13.75 -2.41
C GLU A 269 2.67 -12.31 -2.74
N ILE A 270 1.77 -12.16 -3.71
CA ILE A 270 1.09 -10.90 -4.01
C ILE A 270 -0.42 -11.04 -3.80
N ASP A 271 -0.88 -12.19 -3.30
CA ASP A 271 -2.26 -12.47 -2.96
C ASP A 271 -2.45 -12.40 -1.44
N ILE A 272 -3.05 -11.31 -0.97
CA ILE A 272 -3.48 -11.17 0.43
C ILE A 272 -5.03 -11.18 0.50
N GLY A 273 -5.68 -11.90 -0.43
CA GLY A 273 -7.13 -11.94 -0.59
C GLY A 273 -7.87 -12.93 0.32
N SER A 274 -8.76 -12.37 1.15
CA SER A 274 -9.95 -12.97 1.81
C SER A 274 -9.78 -13.89 3.03
N ARG A 275 -8.77 -14.77 3.13
CA ARG A 275 -8.56 -15.59 4.34
C ARG A 275 -7.16 -16.22 4.38
N LEU A 276 -6.31 -15.74 5.28
CA LEU A 276 -4.99 -16.33 5.51
C LEU A 276 -5.02 -17.11 6.84
N ASP A 277 -5.13 -18.44 6.76
CA ASP A 277 -4.95 -19.33 7.90
C ASP A 277 -3.45 -19.66 8.03
N LEU A 278 -2.70 -18.86 8.80
CA LEU A 278 -1.27 -19.06 9.07
C LEU A 278 -1.06 -20.15 10.14
N CYS A 279 -1.62 -21.34 9.91
CA CYS A 279 -1.38 -22.52 10.73
C CYS A 279 0.02 -23.11 10.45
N PRO A 280 0.67 -23.79 11.43
CA PRO A 280 2.05 -24.27 11.31
C PRO A 280 2.33 -25.24 10.15
N ASN A 281 1.30 -25.73 9.46
CA ASN A 281 1.42 -26.73 8.40
C ASN A 281 1.08 -26.20 7.00
N HIS A 282 0.77 -24.90 6.84
CA HIS A 282 0.59 -24.26 5.53
C HIS A 282 1.58 -23.09 5.40
N PHE A 283 2.84 -23.48 5.26
CA PHE A 283 4.00 -22.61 5.06
C PHE A 283 4.01 -22.03 3.64
N HIS A 284 3.54 -20.80 3.47
CA HIS A 284 3.92 -20.00 2.29
C HIS A 284 4.55 -18.65 2.70
N LEU A 285 4.02 -17.97 3.74
CA LEU A 285 4.54 -16.67 4.19
C LEU A 285 5.95 -16.73 4.78
N LEU A 286 6.30 -17.87 5.37
CA LEU A 286 7.64 -18.14 5.91
C LEU A 286 8.68 -18.42 4.82
N HIS A 287 8.29 -18.65 3.56
CA HIS A 287 9.27 -18.77 2.48
C HIS A 287 9.84 -17.40 2.12
N LEU A 288 9.07 -16.31 2.24
CA LEU A 288 9.57 -14.95 2.08
C LEU A 288 10.60 -14.59 3.15
N LEU A 289 10.32 -14.86 4.43
CA LEU A 289 11.26 -14.59 5.53
C LEU A 289 12.51 -15.48 5.56
N ASN A 290 12.53 -16.59 4.80
CA ASN A 290 13.71 -17.44 4.67
C ASN A 290 14.45 -17.24 3.33
N MET A 291 13.90 -16.42 2.43
CA MET A 291 14.50 -16.05 1.14
C MET A 291 15.04 -14.62 1.11
N ILE A 292 14.84 -13.84 2.18
CA ILE A 292 15.46 -12.54 2.48
C ILE A 292 16.56 -12.77 3.53
#